data_AF-A0A164WYU7-F1
#
_entry.id   AF-A0A164WYU7-F1
#
_cell.length_a   1.000
_cell.length_b   1.000
_cell.length_c   1.000
_cell.angle_alpha   90.00
_cell.angle_beta   90.00
_cell.angle_gamma   90.00
#
_symmetry.space_group_name_H-M   'P 1'
#
loop_
_entity.id
_entity.type
_entity.pdbx_description
1 polymer ?
#
loop_
_entity_poly.entity_id
_entity_poly.type
_entity_poly.pdbx_seq_one_letter_code
_entity_poly.pdbx_strand_id
1 'polypeptide(L)'
;MLKHVMKNPHKVLPQLLAAAIGSWGFFCTGLVRGWSSPGIPSLNATKNFEIESSDIAWIASVPPLCALIGALLATYPLQHFGRRRTLIGLSIPFFIGFLLMGLTYFGRHKAMLYVGRVITGLVNGALTPASQIYISECSSPHIRGVLSSLTASALAFGILTPYIIGAFVDWWTLALTLIIFPVMLLVGMIFMPETPIWLMANKREDEARRALQRLRGKRTDIDAEFVRIKENQEKNDKKEHKIQPRELLKGSVWKPLSISMGIMFFQQFTGINAMVFYTVNIFKSAGSSIDGRYATIIVGVVQLIATAFSGFFQPWVLSSTCRTNGDLS
;
A
#
# COMPACT_ATOMS: atom_id res chain seq x y z
N MET A 1 18.31 1.14 -18.20
CA MET A 1 16.87 0.98 -17.89
C MET A 1 16.00 2.09 -18.49
N LEU A 2 16.22 3.38 -18.17
CA LEU A 2 15.47 4.50 -18.78
C LEU A 2 15.53 4.53 -20.32
N LYS A 3 16.68 4.20 -20.93
CA LYS A 3 16.84 4.12 -22.40
C LYS A 3 15.95 3.08 -23.10
N HIS A 4 15.45 2.06 -22.39
CA HIS A 4 14.54 1.06 -22.96
C HIS A 4 13.07 1.43 -22.75
N VAL A 5 12.74 2.05 -21.60
CA VAL A 5 11.42 2.67 -21.36
C VAL A 5 11.12 3.75 -22.41
N MET A 6 12.13 4.53 -22.81
CA MET A 6 12.00 5.53 -23.87
C MET A 6 12.00 4.94 -25.29
N LYS A 7 12.34 3.66 -25.49
CA LYS A 7 12.45 3.05 -26.83
C LYS A 7 11.10 2.60 -27.41
N ASN A 8 10.07 2.40 -26.57
CA ASN A 8 8.70 2.03 -26.99
C ASN A 8 7.64 2.55 -25.98
N PRO A 9 7.40 3.87 -25.91
CA PRO A 9 6.50 4.48 -24.92
C PRO A 9 5.07 3.92 -25.00
N HIS A 10 4.57 3.59 -26.21
CA HIS A 10 3.23 3.04 -26.40
C HIS A 10 2.99 1.65 -25.77
N LYS A 11 4.05 0.88 -25.49
CA LYS A 11 3.96 -0.46 -24.86
C LYS A 11 4.03 -0.42 -23.33
N VAL A 12 4.67 0.61 -22.79
CA VAL A 12 4.96 0.73 -21.35
C VAL A 12 3.99 1.68 -20.65
N LEU A 13 3.46 2.68 -21.37
CA LEU A 13 2.54 3.67 -20.81
C LEU A 13 1.29 3.07 -20.15
N PRO A 14 0.58 2.07 -20.72
CA PRO A 14 -0.58 1.49 -20.06
C PRO A 14 -0.22 0.73 -18.78
N GLN A 15 0.94 0.09 -18.75
CA GLN A 15 1.45 -0.62 -17.57
C GLN A 15 1.86 0.36 -16.48
N LEU A 16 2.50 1.48 -16.87
CA LEU A 16 2.88 2.53 -15.96
C LEU A 16 1.64 3.23 -15.36
N LEU A 17 0.61 3.46 -16.16
CA LEU A 17 -0.66 4.02 -15.67
C LEU A 17 -1.35 3.04 -14.70
N ALA A 18 -1.45 1.74 -15.05
CA ALA A 18 -2.01 0.75 -14.15
C ALA A 18 -1.21 0.63 -12.84
N ALA A 19 0.11 0.70 -12.93
CA ALA A 19 1.00 0.72 -11.77
C ALA A 19 0.87 1.99 -10.94
N ALA A 20 0.73 3.15 -11.57
CA ALA A 20 0.57 4.43 -10.87
C ALA A 20 -0.77 4.48 -10.11
N ILE A 21 -1.86 4.04 -10.75
CA ILE A 21 -3.18 3.95 -10.09
C ILE A 21 -3.16 2.88 -8.99
N GLY A 22 -2.56 1.71 -9.24
CA GLY A 22 -2.36 0.70 -8.19
C GLY A 22 -1.50 1.21 -7.03
N SER A 23 -0.48 2.04 -7.33
CA SER A 23 0.40 2.64 -6.31
C SER A 23 -0.33 3.66 -5.45
N TRP A 24 -1.46 4.19 -5.93
CA TRP A 24 -2.32 5.07 -5.14
C TRP A 24 -2.89 4.36 -3.90
N GLY A 25 -3.03 3.03 -3.93
CA GLY A 25 -3.36 2.25 -2.73
C GLY A 25 -2.28 2.36 -1.64
N PHE A 26 -0.99 2.36 -2.02
CA PHE A 26 0.12 2.60 -1.09
C PHE A 26 0.15 4.03 -0.56
N PHE A 27 -0.20 4.98 -1.43
CA PHE A 27 -0.36 6.37 -1.01
C PHE A 27 -1.44 6.49 0.08
N CYS A 28 -2.61 5.90 -0.14
CA CYS A 28 -3.69 5.83 0.85
C CYS A 28 -3.24 5.16 2.17
N THR A 29 -2.46 4.09 2.11
CA THR A 29 -1.84 3.48 3.30
C THR A 29 -0.90 4.43 4.04
N GLY A 30 -0.16 5.25 3.30
CA GLY A 30 0.70 6.30 3.86
C GLY A 30 -0.11 7.35 4.63
N LEU A 31 -1.29 7.73 4.14
CA LEU A 31 -2.15 8.71 4.80
C LEU A 31 -2.54 8.29 6.22
N VAL A 32 -2.93 7.01 6.40
CA VAL A 32 -3.33 6.47 7.72
C VAL A 32 -2.16 6.47 8.69
N ARG A 33 -0.96 6.13 8.20
CA ARG A 33 0.27 6.14 9.01
C ARG A 33 0.69 7.57 9.38
N GLY A 34 0.63 8.50 8.44
CA GLY A 34 1.03 9.89 8.63
C GLY A 34 0.07 10.70 9.51
N TRP A 35 -1.23 10.37 9.51
CA TRP A 35 -2.25 11.13 10.26
C TRP A 35 -1.96 11.24 11.76
N SER A 36 -1.42 10.19 12.37
CA SER A 36 -1.17 10.16 13.83
C SER A 36 -0.20 11.24 14.29
N SER A 37 0.78 11.64 13.48
CA SER A 37 1.84 12.58 13.92
C SER A 37 1.35 14.01 14.14
N PRO A 38 0.67 14.68 13.19
CA PRO A 38 0.06 15.99 13.44
C PRO A 38 -1.30 15.87 14.15
N GLY A 39 -2.03 14.77 13.94
CA GLY A 39 -3.38 14.58 14.47
C GLY A 39 -3.41 14.42 15.99
N ILE A 40 -2.50 13.65 16.58
CA ILE A 40 -2.46 13.42 18.04
C ILE A 40 -2.17 14.70 18.84
N PRO A 41 -1.15 15.51 18.49
CA PRO A 41 -0.89 16.77 19.19
C PRO A 41 -2.04 17.78 19.05
N SER A 42 -2.63 17.90 17.87
CA SER A 42 -3.80 18.77 17.64
C SER A 42 -5.01 18.31 18.45
N LEU A 43 -5.24 17.00 18.51
CA LEU A 43 -6.31 16.40 19.32
C LEU A 43 -6.14 16.70 20.81
N ASN A 44 -4.92 16.61 21.35
CA ASN A 44 -4.62 16.96 22.74
C ASN A 44 -4.79 18.46 23.03
N ALA A 45 -4.45 19.32 22.06
CA ALA A 45 -4.59 20.77 22.19
C ALA A 45 -6.06 21.23 22.17
N THR A 46 -6.95 20.54 21.45
CA THR A 46 -8.32 21.00 21.23
C THR A 46 -9.22 20.82 22.47
N LYS A 47 -8.86 19.99 23.47
CA LYS A 47 -9.61 19.74 24.73
C LYS A 47 -11.15 19.62 24.60
N ASN A 48 -11.66 19.17 23.45
CA ASN A 48 -13.11 19.09 23.20
C ASN A 48 -13.80 17.97 23.98
N PHE A 49 -13.04 17.03 24.54
CA PHE A 49 -13.47 15.93 25.40
C PHE A 49 -12.27 15.43 26.23
N GLU A 50 -12.51 14.81 27.37
CA GLU A 50 -11.45 14.40 28.33
C GLU A 50 -10.56 13.29 27.77
N ILE A 51 -9.46 13.58 27.08
CA ILE A 51 -8.57 12.52 26.53
C ILE A 51 -7.48 12.18 27.55
N GLU A 52 -7.41 10.92 27.95
CA GLU A 52 -6.31 10.44 28.79
C GLU A 52 -5.09 10.08 27.92
N SER A 53 -3.89 10.10 28.50
CA SER A 53 -2.65 9.63 27.84
C SER A 53 -2.77 8.19 27.31
N SER A 54 -3.55 7.35 27.99
CA SER A 54 -3.88 5.97 27.58
C SER A 54 -4.65 5.93 26.25
N ASP A 55 -5.62 6.84 26.07
CA ASP A 55 -6.43 6.94 24.86
C ASP A 55 -5.57 7.28 23.63
N ILE A 56 -4.61 8.19 23.78
CA ILE A 56 -3.71 8.60 22.71
C ILE A 56 -2.90 7.41 22.19
N ALA A 57 -2.37 6.59 23.10
CA ALA A 57 -1.59 5.40 22.76
C ALA A 57 -2.45 4.38 21.99
N TRP A 58 -3.70 4.18 22.39
CA TRP A 58 -4.64 3.30 21.68
C TRP A 58 -5.00 3.84 20.30
N ILE A 59 -5.28 5.14 20.16
CA ILE A 59 -5.60 5.78 18.87
C ILE A 59 -4.47 5.57 17.84
N ALA A 60 -3.20 5.57 18.28
CA ALA A 60 -2.05 5.31 17.42
C ALA A 60 -1.85 3.81 17.12
N SER A 61 -2.17 2.93 18.08
CA SER A 61 -1.83 1.50 18.03
C SER A 61 -2.95 0.62 17.45
N VAL A 62 -4.20 1.07 17.45
CA VAL A 62 -5.34 0.35 16.86
C VAL A 62 -5.17 0.13 15.34
N PRO A 63 -4.78 1.12 14.51
CA PRO A 63 -4.64 0.92 13.08
C PRO A 63 -3.71 -0.23 12.66
N PRO A 64 -2.48 -0.40 13.21
CA PRO A 64 -1.63 -1.54 12.86
C PRO A 64 -2.19 -2.88 13.36
N LEU A 65 -2.87 -2.94 14.51
CA LEU A 65 -3.54 -4.16 14.99
C LEU A 65 -4.69 -4.57 14.04
N CYS A 66 -5.51 -3.61 13.64
CA CYS A 66 -6.57 -3.83 12.68
C CYS A 66 -6.02 -4.18 11.28
N ALA A 67 -4.85 -3.66 10.91
CA ALA A 67 -4.23 -3.98 9.63
C ALA A 67 -3.86 -5.47 9.51
N LEU A 68 -3.50 -6.14 10.60
CA LEU A 68 -3.26 -7.58 10.62
C LEU A 68 -4.53 -8.36 10.22
N ILE A 69 -5.66 -8.02 10.87
CA ILE A 69 -6.97 -8.63 10.59
C ILE A 69 -7.41 -8.30 9.16
N GLY A 70 -7.23 -7.05 8.74
CA GLY A 70 -7.57 -6.59 7.40
C GLY A 70 -6.82 -7.34 6.30
N ALA A 71 -5.52 -7.59 6.49
CA ALA A 71 -4.70 -8.34 5.54
C ALA A 71 -5.20 -9.79 5.37
N LEU A 72 -5.61 -10.44 6.46
CA LEU A 72 -6.17 -11.79 6.42
C LEU A 72 -7.53 -11.81 5.69
N LEU A 73 -8.42 -10.87 6.05
CA LEU A 73 -9.75 -10.75 5.45
C LEU A 73 -9.70 -10.41 3.96
N ALA A 74 -8.64 -9.74 3.49
CA ALA A 74 -8.49 -9.36 2.09
C ALA A 74 -8.34 -10.56 1.13
N THR A 75 -7.90 -11.71 1.63
CA THR A 75 -7.64 -12.90 0.81
C THR A 75 -8.90 -13.38 0.09
N TYR A 76 -10.04 -13.42 0.79
CA TYR A 76 -11.31 -13.89 0.24
C TYR A 76 -11.85 -13.01 -0.91
N PRO A 77 -12.03 -11.68 -0.72
CA PRO A 77 -12.53 -10.82 -1.80
C PRO A 77 -11.56 -10.75 -2.99
N LEU A 78 -10.25 -10.77 -2.75
CA LEU A 78 -9.25 -10.77 -3.83
C LEU A 78 -9.38 -11.99 -4.76
N GLN A 79 -9.67 -13.16 -4.21
CA GLN A 79 -9.86 -14.39 -4.97
C GLN A 79 -11.22 -14.43 -5.65
N HIS A 80 -12.30 -14.07 -4.94
CA HIS A 80 -13.66 -14.28 -5.42
C HIS A 80 -14.21 -13.11 -6.26
N PHE A 81 -14.04 -11.86 -5.83
CA PHE A 81 -14.57 -10.69 -6.53
C PHE A 81 -13.61 -10.12 -7.58
N GLY A 82 -12.33 -10.46 -7.51
CA GLY A 82 -11.29 -9.93 -8.37
C GLY A 82 -10.54 -8.76 -7.75
N ARG A 83 -9.38 -8.44 -8.31
CA ARG A 83 -8.42 -7.50 -7.72
C ARG A 83 -8.94 -6.07 -7.80
N ARG A 84 -9.38 -5.65 -8.99
CA ARG A 84 -9.92 -4.30 -9.22
C ARG A 84 -11.21 -4.08 -8.43
N ARG A 85 -12.16 -5.02 -8.48
CA ARG A 85 -13.43 -4.87 -7.74
C ARG A 85 -13.21 -4.82 -6.24
N THR A 86 -12.25 -5.58 -5.71
CA THR A 86 -11.87 -5.51 -4.30
C THR A 86 -11.31 -4.14 -3.94
N LEU A 87 -10.41 -3.57 -4.75
CA LEU A 87 -9.86 -2.23 -4.51
C LEU A 87 -10.93 -1.12 -4.53
N ILE A 88 -11.90 -1.21 -5.45
CA ILE A 88 -13.06 -0.31 -5.49
C ILE A 88 -13.92 -0.49 -4.24
N GLY A 89 -14.22 -1.74 -3.88
CA GLY A 89 -15.02 -2.07 -2.70
C GLY A 89 -14.39 -1.61 -1.40
N LEU A 90 -13.06 -1.67 -1.28
CA LEU A 90 -12.30 -1.18 -0.12
C LEU A 90 -12.28 0.35 -0.01
N SER A 91 -12.46 1.08 -1.12
CA SER A 91 -12.44 2.55 -1.10
C SER A 91 -13.65 3.14 -0.35
N ILE A 92 -14.79 2.43 -0.33
CA ILE A 92 -16.02 2.83 0.37
C ILE A 92 -15.85 2.82 1.91
N PRO A 93 -15.47 1.71 2.57
CA PRO A 93 -15.20 1.73 4.00
C PRO A 93 -14.03 2.64 4.36
N PHE A 94 -13.08 2.87 3.44
CA PHE A 94 -12.01 3.84 3.66
C PHE A 94 -12.54 5.27 3.79
N PHE A 95 -13.43 5.67 2.87
CA PHE A 95 -14.15 6.94 2.92
C PHE A 95 -14.94 7.09 4.22
N ILE A 96 -15.70 6.06 4.60
CA ILE A 96 -16.50 6.05 5.83
C ILE A 96 -15.60 6.21 7.07
N GLY A 97 -14.45 5.53 7.10
CA GLY A 97 -13.51 5.62 8.20
C GLY A 97 -13.00 7.05 8.44
N PHE A 98 -12.55 7.73 7.39
CA PHE A 98 -12.11 9.14 7.49
C PHE A 98 -13.26 10.11 7.79
N LEU A 99 -14.45 9.86 7.22
CA LEU A 99 -15.65 10.65 7.52
C LEU A 99 -16.03 10.56 9.00
N LEU A 100 -16.02 9.35 9.58
CA LEU A 100 -16.30 9.15 11.00
C LEU A 100 -15.28 9.86 11.89
N MET A 101 -14.00 9.80 11.52
CA MET A 101 -12.94 10.53 12.23
C MET A 101 -13.18 12.05 12.21
N GLY A 102 -13.54 12.63 11.06
CA GLY A 102 -13.84 14.06 10.93
C GLY A 102 -15.10 14.48 11.69
N LEU A 103 -16.18 13.71 11.57
CA LEU A 103 -17.46 13.98 12.24
C LEU A 103 -17.40 13.86 13.77
N THR A 104 -16.35 13.22 14.30
CA THR A 104 -16.15 13.10 15.76
C THR A 104 -16.07 14.47 16.44
N TYR A 105 -15.60 15.51 15.74
CA TYR A 105 -15.60 16.87 16.27
C TYR A 105 -16.99 17.38 16.65
N PHE A 106 -18.00 17.10 15.81
CA PHE A 106 -19.39 17.51 16.05
C PHE A 106 -20.09 16.61 17.07
N GLY A 107 -19.80 15.30 17.03
CA GLY A 107 -20.42 14.33 17.92
C GLY A 107 -19.89 14.32 19.36
N ARG A 108 -18.71 14.89 19.64
CA ARG A 108 -18.04 14.87 20.97
C ARG A 108 -17.93 13.47 21.61
N HIS A 109 -17.91 12.41 20.80
CA HIS A 109 -17.82 11.02 21.27
C HIS A 109 -16.52 10.35 20.83
N LYS A 110 -15.65 10.02 21.79
CA LYS A 110 -14.38 9.30 21.56
C LYS A 110 -14.56 7.98 20.79
N ALA A 111 -15.66 7.26 21.05
CA ALA A 111 -15.95 5.99 20.40
C ALA A 111 -15.98 6.10 18.87
N MET A 112 -16.46 7.23 18.34
CA MET A 112 -16.54 7.47 16.91
C MET A 112 -15.14 7.57 16.26
N LEU A 113 -14.18 8.19 16.96
CA LEU A 113 -12.78 8.25 16.54
C LEU A 113 -12.16 6.85 16.53
N TYR A 114 -12.40 6.05 17.58
CA TYR A 114 -11.92 4.66 17.65
C TYR A 114 -12.49 3.81 16.52
N VAL A 115 -13.79 3.89 16.26
CA VAL A 115 -14.44 3.15 15.16
C VAL A 115 -13.85 3.58 13.81
N GLY A 116 -13.65 4.88 13.58
CA GLY A 116 -12.99 5.38 12.38
C GLY A 116 -11.56 4.85 12.22
N ARG A 117 -10.79 4.76 13.30
CA ARG A 117 -9.44 4.17 13.32
C ARG A 117 -9.43 2.67 13.07
N VAL A 118 -10.39 1.93 13.61
CA VAL A 118 -10.56 0.49 13.37
C VAL A 118 -10.84 0.26 11.88
N ILE A 119 -11.80 1.00 11.31
CA ILE A 119 -12.18 0.86 9.90
C ILE A 119 -11.01 1.23 8.98
N THR A 120 -10.37 2.38 9.19
CA THR A 120 -9.21 2.80 8.38
C THR A 120 -8.05 1.82 8.52
N GLY A 121 -7.83 1.24 9.70
CA GLY A 121 -6.82 0.20 9.94
C GLY A 121 -7.11 -1.11 9.21
N LEU A 122 -8.34 -1.61 9.29
CA LEU A 122 -8.78 -2.82 8.56
C LEU A 122 -8.61 -2.65 7.06
N VAL A 123 -9.09 -1.54 6.52
CA VAL A 123 -8.98 -1.26 5.09
C VAL A 123 -7.53 -1.07 4.67
N ASN A 124 -6.72 -0.38 5.47
CA ASN A 124 -5.29 -0.21 5.21
C ASN A 124 -4.55 -1.56 5.09
N GLY A 125 -4.85 -2.48 6.00
CA GLY A 125 -4.33 -3.85 5.98
C GLY A 125 -4.73 -4.64 4.74
N ALA A 126 -5.96 -4.43 4.26
CA ALA A 126 -6.46 -5.09 3.05
C ALA A 126 -5.96 -4.45 1.75
N LEU A 127 -5.80 -3.13 1.75
CA LEU A 127 -5.46 -2.34 0.57
C LEU A 127 -4.02 -2.55 0.13
N THR A 128 -3.10 -2.71 1.09
CA THR A 128 -1.66 -2.93 0.84
C THR A 128 -1.40 -4.20 0.00
N PRO A 129 -1.82 -5.42 0.42
CA PRO A 129 -1.62 -6.63 -0.37
C PRO A 129 -2.45 -6.60 -1.66
N ALA A 130 -3.68 -6.09 -1.63
CA ALA A 130 -4.52 -5.97 -2.82
C ALA A 130 -3.84 -5.15 -3.93
N SER A 131 -3.22 -4.02 -3.56
CA SER A 131 -2.51 -3.15 -4.47
C SER A 131 -1.21 -3.78 -4.98
N GLN A 132 -0.43 -4.43 -4.11
CA GLN A 132 0.78 -5.18 -4.54
C GLN A 132 0.40 -6.27 -5.55
N ILE A 133 -0.64 -7.06 -5.28
CA ILE A 133 -1.07 -8.15 -6.16
C ILE A 133 -1.52 -7.57 -7.51
N TYR A 134 -2.38 -6.55 -7.50
CA TYR A 134 -2.84 -5.90 -8.74
C TYR A 134 -1.68 -5.42 -9.61
N ILE A 135 -0.71 -4.73 -9.02
CA ILE A 135 0.49 -4.24 -9.74
C ILE A 135 1.33 -5.42 -10.25
N SER A 136 1.52 -6.45 -9.44
CA SER A 136 2.34 -7.63 -9.79
C SER A 136 1.76 -8.46 -10.95
N GLU A 137 0.44 -8.51 -11.07
CA GLU A 137 -0.29 -9.24 -12.12
C GLU A 137 -0.44 -8.42 -13.40
N CYS A 138 -0.54 -7.09 -13.31
CA CYS A 138 -0.59 -6.20 -14.47
C CYS A 138 0.79 -5.97 -15.12
N SER A 139 1.87 -6.17 -14.37
CA SER A 139 3.22 -5.84 -14.79
C SER A 139 4.01 -6.99 -15.41
N SER A 140 4.78 -6.68 -16.43
CA SER A 140 5.76 -7.61 -16.98
C SER A 140 6.94 -7.80 -16.00
N PRO A 141 7.55 -9.01 -15.89
CA PRO A 141 8.70 -9.25 -15.01
C PRO A 141 9.84 -8.24 -15.14
N HIS A 142 10.03 -7.68 -16.34
CA HIS A 142 11.12 -6.76 -16.64
C HIS A 142 10.98 -5.38 -16.00
N ILE A 143 9.77 -4.95 -15.63
CA ILE A 143 9.51 -3.64 -15.01
C ILE A 143 9.19 -3.73 -13.51
N ARG A 144 9.16 -4.95 -12.94
CA ARG A 144 8.76 -5.17 -11.54
C ARG A 144 9.63 -4.40 -10.53
N GLY A 145 10.93 -4.27 -10.79
CA GLY A 145 11.83 -3.49 -9.93
C GLY A 145 11.45 -2.01 -9.86
N VAL A 146 11.17 -1.39 -11.01
CA VAL A 146 10.72 0.01 -11.09
C VAL A 146 9.35 0.17 -10.43
N LEU A 147 8.45 -0.78 -10.63
CA LEU A 147 7.12 -0.74 -10.01
C LEU A 147 7.17 -0.87 -8.48
N SER A 148 8.05 -1.72 -7.96
CA SER A 148 8.29 -1.81 -6.52
C SER A 148 8.76 -0.47 -5.95
N SER A 149 9.72 0.19 -6.62
CA SER A 149 10.19 1.52 -6.22
C SER A 149 9.10 2.60 -6.27
N LEU A 150 8.18 2.52 -7.24
CA LEU A 150 7.03 3.41 -7.36
C LEU A 150 6.07 3.23 -6.18
N THR A 151 5.77 1.98 -5.78
CA THR A 151 4.90 1.71 -4.63
C THR A 151 5.48 2.21 -3.30
N ALA A 152 6.80 2.04 -3.10
CA ALA A 152 7.49 2.56 -1.93
C ALA A 152 7.49 4.09 -1.89
N SER A 153 7.76 4.73 -3.04
CA SER A 153 7.73 6.19 -3.15
C SER A 153 6.33 6.75 -2.93
N ALA A 154 5.30 6.10 -3.46
CA ALA A 154 3.90 6.47 -3.23
C ALA A 154 3.52 6.37 -1.74
N LEU A 155 3.99 5.34 -1.04
CA LEU A 155 3.82 5.22 0.40
C LEU A 155 4.48 6.39 1.16
N ALA A 156 5.74 6.71 0.84
CA ALA A 156 6.46 7.81 1.48
C ALA A 156 5.78 9.16 1.20
N PHE A 157 5.32 9.39 -0.03
CA PHE A 157 4.55 10.58 -0.40
C PHE A 157 3.21 10.65 0.34
N GLY A 158 2.57 9.50 0.56
CA GLY A 158 1.37 9.36 1.37
C GLY A 158 1.59 9.68 2.86
N ILE A 159 2.77 9.41 3.42
CA ILE A 159 3.11 9.80 4.81
C ILE A 159 3.37 11.32 4.90
N LEU A 160 4.06 11.88 3.89
CA LEU A 160 4.35 13.30 3.82
C LEU A 160 3.09 14.17 3.69
N THR A 161 2.06 13.69 3.00
CA THR A 161 0.84 14.46 2.74
C THR A 161 0.12 14.90 4.02
N PRO A 162 -0.20 14.02 4.99
CA PRO A 162 -0.72 14.43 6.29
C PRO A 162 0.22 15.34 7.07
N TYR A 163 1.54 15.20 6.95
CA TYR A 163 2.48 16.08 7.65
C TYR A 163 2.39 17.52 7.15
N ILE A 164 2.28 17.71 5.82
CA ILE A 164 2.11 19.04 5.22
C ILE A 164 0.74 19.61 5.58
N ILE A 165 -0.34 18.87 5.32
CA ILE A 165 -1.70 19.37 5.54
C ILE A 165 -1.93 19.63 7.04
N GLY A 166 -1.55 18.68 7.90
CA GLY A 166 -1.70 18.76 9.35
C GLY A 166 -0.81 19.79 10.05
N ALA A 167 0.14 20.41 9.33
CA ALA A 167 0.83 21.59 9.85
C ALA A 167 -0.09 22.83 9.87
N PHE A 168 -1.04 22.92 8.93
CA PHE A 168 -1.89 24.09 8.74
C PHE A 168 -3.33 23.90 9.22
N VAL A 169 -3.78 22.66 9.44
CA VAL A 169 -5.17 22.36 9.80
C VAL A 169 -5.27 21.50 11.05
N ASP A 170 -6.41 21.60 11.75
CA ASP A 170 -6.72 20.76 12.90
C ASP A 170 -6.99 19.30 12.53
N TRP A 171 -6.91 18.41 13.53
CA TRP A 171 -7.06 16.96 13.37
C TRP A 171 -8.35 16.51 12.64
N TRP A 172 -9.47 17.22 12.85
CA TRP A 172 -10.77 16.90 12.25
C TRP A 172 -10.85 17.36 10.79
N THR A 173 -10.38 18.58 10.49
CA THR A 173 -10.25 19.10 9.12
C THR A 173 -9.24 18.28 8.33
N LEU A 174 -8.16 17.83 8.97
CA LEU A 174 -7.20 16.90 8.38
C LEU A 174 -7.91 15.61 7.96
N ALA A 175 -8.66 14.98 8.86
CA ALA A 175 -9.39 13.75 8.55
C ALA A 175 -10.38 13.93 7.39
N LEU A 176 -11.12 15.05 7.33
CA LEU A 176 -12.04 15.35 6.23
C LEU A 176 -11.32 15.61 4.90
N THR A 177 -10.19 16.32 4.94
CA THR A 177 -9.40 16.61 3.72
C THR A 177 -8.83 15.32 3.12
N LEU A 178 -8.45 14.36 3.97
CA LEU A 178 -7.91 13.08 3.52
C LEU A 178 -8.92 12.20 2.78
N ILE A 179 -10.22 12.50 2.86
CA ILE A 179 -11.29 11.77 2.15
C ILE A 179 -11.15 11.85 0.62
N ILE A 180 -10.56 12.94 0.11
CA ILE A 180 -10.39 13.18 -1.33
C ILE A 180 -9.55 12.06 -1.97
N PHE A 181 -8.54 11.54 -1.28
CA PHE A 181 -7.62 10.55 -1.82
C PHE A 181 -8.22 9.13 -2.00
N PRO A 182 -8.99 8.56 -1.05
CA PRO A 182 -9.83 7.38 -1.28
C PRO A 182 -10.76 7.52 -2.49
N VAL A 183 -11.36 8.70 -2.69
CA VAL A 183 -12.26 8.95 -3.83
C VAL A 183 -11.47 8.97 -5.13
N MET A 184 -10.28 9.57 -5.15
CA MET A 184 -9.37 9.49 -6.30
C MET A 184 -8.96 8.05 -6.62
N LEU A 185 -8.70 7.21 -5.60
CA LEU A 185 -8.45 5.78 -5.81
C LEU A 185 -9.65 5.10 -6.49
N LEU A 186 -10.85 5.32 -5.98
CA LEU A 186 -12.08 4.76 -6.52
C LEU A 186 -12.28 5.15 -7.99
N VAL A 187 -12.16 6.44 -8.30
CA VAL A 187 -12.31 6.97 -9.67
C VAL A 187 -11.21 6.39 -10.58
N GLY A 188 -9.96 6.36 -10.12
CA GLY A 188 -8.84 5.82 -10.90
C GLY A 188 -9.02 4.33 -11.24
N MET A 189 -9.48 3.53 -10.28
CA MET A 189 -9.69 2.09 -10.46
C MET A 189 -10.88 1.77 -11.37
N ILE A 190 -11.86 2.68 -11.53
CA ILE A 190 -12.96 2.51 -12.48
C ILE A 190 -12.46 2.48 -13.94
N PHE A 191 -11.42 3.24 -14.29
CA PHE A 191 -10.89 3.27 -15.66
C PHE A 191 -9.96 2.11 -16.01
N MET A 192 -9.51 1.36 -15.01
CA MET A 192 -8.52 0.30 -15.17
C MET A 192 -9.15 -1.06 -15.51
N PRO A 193 -8.47 -1.93 -16.27
CA PRO A 193 -8.94 -3.29 -16.50
C PRO A 193 -8.74 -4.18 -15.25
N GLU A 194 -9.50 -5.26 -15.19
CA GLU A 194 -9.27 -6.34 -14.23
C GLU A 194 -8.00 -7.13 -14.62
N THR A 195 -7.39 -7.84 -13.67
CA THR A 195 -6.12 -8.52 -13.94
C THR A 195 -6.30 -9.71 -14.87
N PRO A 196 -5.41 -9.89 -15.87
CA PRO A 196 -5.53 -10.99 -16.83
C PRO A 196 -5.40 -12.36 -16.15
N ILE A 197 -4.60 -12.45 -15.09
CA ILE A 197 -4.38 -13.68 -14.33
C ILE A 197 -5.66 -14.14 -13.62
N TRP A 198 -6.42 -13.22 -13.01
CA TRP A 198 -7.70 -13.53 -12.39
C TRP A 198 -8.80 -13.85 -13.41
N LEU A 199 -8.82 -13.16 -14.55
CA LEU A 199 -9.76 -13.45 -15.64
C LEU A 199 -9.53 -14.86 -16.21
N MET A 200 -8.28 -15.28 -16.37
CA MET A 200 -7.94 -16.65 -16.79
C MET A 200 -8.35 -17.69 -15.74
N ALA A 201 -8.10 -17.42 -14.45
CA ALA A 201 -8.51 -18.31 -13.37
C ALA A 201 -10.04 -18.52 -13.30
N ASN A 202 -10.83 -17.52 -13.72
CA ASN A 202 -12.29 -17.62 -13.81
C ASN A 202 -12.82 -18.08 -15.17
N LYS A 203 -11.98 -18.70 -16.01
CA LYS A 203 -12.35 -19.23 -17.33
C LYS A 203 -12.90 -18.17 -18.30
N ARG A 204 -12.55 -16.89 -18.12
CA ARG A 204 -12.95 -15.77 -18.99
C ARG A 204 -11.83 -15.39 -19.95
N GLU A 205 -11.49 -16.31 -20.86
CA GLU A 205 -10.33 -16.19 -21.76
C GLU A 205 -10.39 -14.96 -22.68
N ASP A 206 -11.56 -14.65 -23.26
CA ASP A 206 -11.73 -13.51 -24.17
C ASP A 206 -11.53 -12.16 -23.50
N GLU A 207 -11.92 -12.06 -22.22
CA GLU A 207 -11.70 -10.86 -21.43
C GLU A 207 -10.26 -10.76 -20.96
N ALA A 208 -9.64 -11.88 -20.59
CA ALA A 208 -8.22 -11.91 -20.25
C ALA A 208 -7.35 -11.46 -21.42
N ARG A 209 -7.65 -11.90 -22.65
CA ARG A 209 -6.94 -11.49 -23.87
C ARG A 209 -7.10 -9.99 -24.12
N ARG A 210 -8.31 -9.45 -23.98
CA ARG A 210 -8.57 -8.00 -24.10
C ARG A 210 -7.87 -7.17 -23.03
N ALA A 211 -7.87 -7.62 -21.78
CA ALA A 211 -7.18 -6.98 -20.66
C ALA A 211 -5.66 -6.98 -20.89
N LEU A 212 -5.09 -8.11 -21.31
CA LEU A 212 -3.66 -8.25 -21.63
C LEU A 212 -3.26 -7.36 -22.81
N GLN A 213 -4.06 -7.31 -23.89
CA GLN A 213 -3.82 -6.41 -25.02
C GLN A 213 -3.85 -4.93 -24.61
N ARG A 214 -4.77 -4.55 -23.70
CA ARG A 214 -4.86 -3.18 -23.18
C ARG A 214 -3.65 -2.81 -22.32
N LEU A 215 -3.15 -3.75 -21.52
CA LEU A 215 -1.96 -3.56 -20.68
C LEU A 215 -0.65 -3.55 -21.49
N ARG A 216 -0.51 -4.40 -22.51
CA ARG A 216 0.71 -4.51 -23.36
C ARG A 216 0.72 -3.53 -24.55
N GLY A 217 -0.41 -2.88 -24.84
CA GLY A 217 -0.61 -1.96 -25.96
C GLY A 217 -1.23 -2.64 -27.20
N LYS A 218 -2.03 -1.89 -27.96
CA LYS A 218 -2.89 -2.41 -29.06
C LYS A 218 -2.17 -3.15 -30.20
N ARG A 219 -0.86 -2.96 -30.37
CA ARG A 219 -0.07 -3.53 -31.50
C ARG A 219 1.02 -4.50 -31.03
N THR A 220 0.99 -4.92 -29.78
CA THR A 220 1.96 -5.87 -29.23
C THR A 220 1.42 -7.27 -29.42
N ASP A 221 2.27 -8.18 -29.92
CA ASP A 221 1.97 -9.60 -29.92
C ASP A 221 1.93 -10.11 -28.47
N ILE A 222 0.75 -10.59 -28.06
CA ILE A 222 0.47 -11.08 -26.72
C ILE A 222 0.32 -12.61 -26.70
N ASP A 223 0.35 -13.28 -27.85
CA ASP A 223 -0.08 -14.69 -27.93
C ASP A 223 0.88 -15.61 -27.17
N ALA A 224 2.19 -15.37 -27.28
CA ALA A 224 3.19 -16.09 -26.50
C ALA A 224 3.04 -15.89 -24.98
N GLU A 225 2.66 -14.69 -24.53
CA GLU A 225 2.44 -14.41 -23.10
C GLU A 225 1.12 -15.01 -22.61
N PHE A 226 0.08 -14.94 -23.44
CA PHE A 226 -1.24 -15.50 -23.15
C PHE A 226 -1.17 -17.02 -22.99
N VAL A 227 -0.48 -17.72 -23.91
CA VAL A 227 -0.26 -19.18 -23.81
C VAL A 227 0.50 -19.53 -22.54
N ARG A 228 1.56 -18.80 -22.19
CA ARG A 228 2.31 -19.04 -20.93
C ARG A 228 1.44 -18.86 -19.68
N ILE A 229 0.58 -17.83 -19.66
CA ILE A 229 -0.34 -17.62 -18.53
C ILE A 229 -1.37 -18.76 -18.46
N LYS A 230 -1.88 -19.21 -19.61
CA LYS A 230 -2.83 -20.33 -19.70
C LYS A 230 -2.21 -21.63 -19.19
N GLU A 231 -1.02 -21.99 -19.67
CA GLU A 231 -0.29 -23.18 -19.20
C GLU A 231 0.02 -23.13 -17.70
N ASN A 232 0.41 -21.97 -17.18
CA ASN A 232 0.67 -21.80 -15.75
C ASN A 232 -0.62 -21.93 -14.92
N GLN A 233 -1.76 -21.43 -15.44
CA GLN A 233 -3.05 -21.62 -14.79
C GLN A 233 -3.48 -23.08 -14.81
N GLU A 234 -3.38 -23.78 -15.94
CA GLU A 234 -3.72 -25.21 -16.03
C GLU A 234 -2.85 -26.07 -15.09
N LYS A 235 -1.57 -25.72 -14.92
CA LYS A 235 -0.68 -26.36 -13.94
C LYS A 235 -1.09 -26.08 -12.50
N ASN A 236 -1.62 -24.90 -12.21
CA ASN A 236 -2.12 -24.53 -10.89
C ASN A 236 -3.49 -25.15 -10.60
N ASP A 237 -4.40 -25.22 -11.56
CA ASP A 237 -5.72 -25.86 -11.42
C ASP A 237 -5.61 -27.38 -11.26
N LYS A 238 -4.68 -28.02 -11.99
CA LYS A 238 -4.37 -29.46 -11.82
C LYS A 238 -3.72 -29.78 -10.47
N LYS A 239 -3.13 -28.77 -9.82
CA LYS A 239 -2.59 -28.84 -8.47
C LYS A 239 -3.62 -28.22 -7.53
N GLU A 240 -4.68 -28.94 -7.19
CA GLU A 240 -5.64 -28.56 -6.13
C GLU A 240 -4.95 -28.52 -4.73
N HIS A 241 -3.99 -27.63 -4.55
CA HIS A 241 -3.47 -27.28 -3.24
C HIS A 241 -4.29 -26.09 -2.74
N LYS A 242 -5.44 -26.39 -2.11
CA LYS A 242 -5.83 -25.57 -0.95
C LYS A 242 -4.64 -25.65 -0.01
N ILE A 243 -3.79 -24.62 0.02
CA ILE A 243 -2.65 -24.55 0.90
C ILE A 243 -3.19 -24.74 2.32
N GLN A 244 -3.08 -25.97 2.84
CA GLN A 244 -3.46 -26.21 4.22
C GLN A 244 -2.44 -25.48 5.08
N PRO A 245 -2.82 -24.87 6.21
CA PRO A 245 -1.85 -24.25 7.11
C PRO A 245 -0.76 -25.22 7.59
N ARG A 246 -1.02 -26.55 7.52
CA ARG A 246 -0.02 -27.61 7.75
C ARG A 246 1.03 -27.73 6.65
N GLU A 247 0.72 -27.34 5.41
CA GLU A 247 1.70 -27.33 4.30
C GLU A 247 2.68 -26.15 4.41
N LEU A 248 2.30 -25.07 5.11
CA LEU A 248 3.20 -23.94 5.42
C LEU A 248 4.34 -24.35 6.37
N LEU A 249 4.14 -25.42 7.14
CA LEU A 249 5.14 -26.00 8.07
C LEU A 249 6.04 -27.05 7.39
N LYS A 250 5.83 -27.39 6.12
CA LYS A 250 6.74 -28.27 5.38
C LYS A 250 8.06 -27.53 5.10
N GLY A 251 9.19 -28.23 5.22
CA GLY A 251 10.55 -27.64 5.17
C GLY A 251 10.89 -26.86 3.89
N SER A 252 10.17 -27.08 2.78
CA SER A 252 10.31 -26.33 1.53
C SER A 252 9.75 -24.89 1.61
N VAL A 253 8.70 -24.67 2.39
CA VAL A 253 8.05 -23.36 2.57
C VAL A 253 8.51 -22.67 3.85
N TRP A 254 8.84 -23.44 4.90
CA TRP A 254 9.25 -22.89 6.20
C TRP A 254 10.52 -22.03 6.13
N LYS A 255 11.54 -22.43 5.35
CA LYS A 255 12.79 -21.65 5.22
C LYS A 255 12.57 -20.23 4.65
N PRO A 256 11.93 -20.04 3.48
CA PRO A 256 11.68 -18.69 2.97
C PRO A 256 10.68 -17.90 3.82
N LEU A 257 9.71 -18.60 4.44
CA LEU A 257 8.74 -17.98 5.35
C LEU A 257 9.40 -17.46 6.63
N SER A 258 10.29 -18.22 7.26
CA SER A 258 11.00 -17.80 8.47
C SER A 258 11.96 -16.64 8.21
N ILE A 259 12.66 -16.65 7.07
CA ILE A 259 13.49 -15.51 6.62
C ILE A 259 12.62 -14.26 6.45
N SER A 260 11.47 -14.39 5.78
CA SER A 260 10.54 -13.26 5.57
C SER A 260 9.99 -12.71 6.90
N MET A 261 9.61 -13.60 7.83
CA MET A 261 9.18 -13.21 9.17
C MET A 261 10.29 -12.52 9.96
N GLY A 262 11.52 -13.05 9.90
CA GLY A 262 12.69 -12.45 10.55
C GLY A 262 12.98 -11.04 10.02
N ILE A 263 12.98 -10.86 8.70
CA ILE A 263 13.17 -9.55 8.08
C ILE A 263 12.10 -8.55 8.53
N MET A 264 10.83 -8.96 8.54
CA MET A 264 9.72 -8.11 9.00
C MET A 264 9.85 -7.77 10.49
N PHE A 265 10.25 -8.72 11.33
CA PHE A 265 10.49 -8.50 12.75
C PHE A 265 11.59 -7.45 12.97
N PHE A 266 12.75 -7.62 12.34
CA PHE A 266 13.83 -6.64 12.44
C PHE A 266 13.42 -5.27 11.89
N GLN A 267 12.64 -5.24 10.80
CA GLN A 267 12.10 -3.99 10.26
C GLN A 267 11.24 -3.25 11.29
N GLN A 268 10.33 -3.93 12.00
CA GLN A 268 9.51 -3.29 13.04
C GLN A 268 10.36 -2.87 14.25
N PHE A 269 11.36 -3.66 14.61
CA PHE A 269 12.22 -3.41 15.78
C PHE A 269 13.14 -2.19 15.60
N THR A 270 13.33 -1.70 14.38
CA THR A 270 14.00 -0.40 14.14
C THR A 270 13.29 0.79 14.80
N GLY A 271 12.04 0.64 15.23
CA GLY A 271 11.27 1.72 15.84
C GLY A 271 10.75 2.76 14.83
N ILE A 272 10.80 2.47 13.53
CA ILE A 272 10.38 3.41 12.49
C ILE A 272 8.93 3.91 12.65
N ASN A 273 8.00 3.05 13.10
CA ASN A 273 6.62 3.48 13.35
C ASN A 273 6.50 4.42 14.55
N ALA A 274 7.33 4.24 15.59
CA ALA A 274 7.36 5.14 16.74
C ALA A 274 7.84 6.53 16.31
N MET A 275 8.88 6.58 15.46
CA MET A 275 9.30 7.81 14.80
C MET A 275 8.13 8.42 14.01
N VAL A 276 7.59 7.71 13.01
CA VAL A 276 6.53 8.23 12.12
C VAL A 276 5.28 8.72 12.88
N PHE A 277 4.87 8.04 13.95
CA PHE A 277 3.66 8.42 14.69
C PHE A 277 3.89 9.51 15.73
N TYR A 278 5.09 9.60 16.32
CA TYR A 278 5.35 10.49 17.45
C TYR A 278 6.43 11.54 17.16
N THR A 279 6.82 11.76 15.89
CA THR A 279 7.81 12.76 15.48
C THR A 279 7.65 14.09 16.22
N VAL A 280 6.45 14.68 16.23
CA VAL A 280 6.20 15.97 16.90
C VAL A 280 6.58 15.92 18.39
N ASN A 281 6.18 14.85 19.09
CA ASN A 281 6.45 14.70 20.52
C ASN A 281 7.94 14.47 20.79
N ILE A 282 8.61 13.68 19.96
CA ILE A 282 10.05 13.39 20.09
C ILE A 282 10.87 14.67 19.93
N PHE A 283 10.59 15.48 18.91
CA PHE A 283 11.31 16.74 18.68
C PHE A 283 11.04 17.78 19.78
N LYS A 284 9.81 17.83 20.32
CA LYS A 284 9.50 18.68 21.48
C LYS A 284 10.26 18.24 22.73
N SER A 285 10.28 16.94 23.03
CA SER A 285 11.01 16.40 24.19
C SER A 285 12.53 16.57 24.07
N ALA A 286 13.06 16.65 22.85
CA ALA A 286 14.47 16.91 22.60
C ALA A 286 14.89 18.38 22.81
N GLY A 287 13.96 19.27 23.18
CA GLY A 287 14.24 20.70 23.39
C GLY A 287 14.51 21.48 22.10
N SER A 288 14.03 20.99 20.96
CA SER A 288 14.23 21.67 19.68
C SER A 288 13.50 23.02 19.63
N SER A 289 14.20 24.05 19.17
CA SER A 289 13.61 25.37 18.85
C SER A 289 12.75 25.36 17.58
N ILE A 290 12.73 24.23 16.84
CA ILE A 290 11.94 24.06 15.63
C ILE A 290 10.50 23.71 16.02
N ASP A 291 9.52 24.47 15.52
CA ASP A 291 8.09 24.14 15.70
C ASP A 291 7.86 22.71 15.17
N GLY A 292 7.17 21.88 15.96
CA GLY A 292 6.95 20.46 15.67
C GLY A 292 6.28 20.21 14.32
N ARG A 293 5.59 21.22 13.77
CA ARG A 293 5.06 21.25 12.40
C ARG A 293 6.13 21.13 11.32
N TYR A 294 7.24 21.86 11.46
CA TYR A 294 8.33 21.80 10.47
C TYR A 294 9.15 20.52 10.63
N ALA A 295 9.29 20.03 11.86
CA ALA A 295 10.01 18.79 12.15
C ALA A 295 9.40 17.57 11.43
N THR A 296 8.06 17.42 11.44
CA THR A 296 7.39 16.33 10.71
C THR A 296 7.58 16.44 9.21
N ILE A 297 7.48 17.63 8.64
CA ILE A 297 7.69 17.86 7.21
C ILE A 297 9.12 17.48 6.81
N ILE A 298 10.13 17.91 7.57
CA ILE A 298 11.54 17.58 7.31
C ILE A 298 11.74 16.06 7.32
N VAL A 299 11.21 15.36 8.33
CA VAL A 299 11.30 13.89 8.41
C VAL A 299 10.63 13.23 7.21
N GLY A 300 9.44 13.69 6.81
CA GLY A 300 8.75 13.16 5.64
C GLY A 300 9.52 13.39 4.32
N VAL A 301 10.14 14.55 4.16
CA VAL A 301 10.97 14.87 2.97
C VAL A 301 12.22 14.01 2.94
N VAL A 302 12.93 13.86 4.06
CA VAL A 302 14.10 12.97 4.18
C VAL A 302 13.71 11.53 3.86
N GLN A 303 12.56 11.06 4.38
CA GLN A 303 12.04 9.73 4.08
C GLN A 303 11.74 9.55 2.59
N LEU A 304 11.14 10.55 1.94
CA LEU A 304 10.85 10.52 0.50
C LEU A 304 12.13 10.45 -0.34
N ILE A 305 13.13 11.27 -0.03
CA ILE A 305 14.42 11.29 -0.73
C ILE A 305 15.15 9.96 -0.55
N ALA A 306 15.23 9.45 0.69
CA ALA A 306 15.86 8.17 0.98
C ALA A 306 15.16 7.01 0.24
N THR A 307 13.82 7.04 0.17
CA THR A 307 13.04 6.03 -0.55
C THR A 307 13.26 6.10 -2.06
N ALA A 308 13.30 7.31 -2.62
CA ALA A 308 13.60 7.51 -4.04
C ALA A 308 15.01 7.03 -4.40
N PHE A 309 16.00 7.32 -3.54
CA PHE A 309 17.37 6.85 -3.71
C PHE A 309 17.47 5.33 -3.63
N SER A 310 16.81 4.71 -2.63
CA SER A 310 16.73 3.26 -2.50
C SER A 310 16.09 2.62 -3.75
N GLY A 311 15.02 3.22 -4.27
CA GLY A 311 14.35 2.76 -5.48
C GLY A 311 15.23 2.79 -6.74
N PHE A 312 16.13 3.77 -6.84
CA PHE A 312 17.12 3.83 -7.92
C PHE A 312 18.21 2.74 -7.79
N PHE A 313 18.61 2.43 -6.56
CA PHE A 313 19.70 1.49 -6.28
C PHE A 313 19.26 0.02 -6.35
N GLN A 314 18.00 -0.26 -6.03
CA GLN A 314 17.45 -1.62 -5.94
C GLN A 314 17.58 -2.44 -7.24
N PRO A 315 17.30 -1.92 -8.45
CA PRO A 315 17.55 -2.65 -9.70
C PRO A 315 19.04 -2.98 -9.93
N TRP A 316 19.95 -2.10 -9.51
CA TRP A 316 21.39 -2.32 -9.65
C TRP A 316 21.86 -3.47 -8.75
N VAL A 317 21.45 -3.44 -7.47
CA VAL A 317 21.75 -4.52 -6.51
C VAL A 317 21.19 -5.85 -7.00
N LEU A 318 19.92 -5.90 -7.41
CA LEU A 318 19.31 -7.14 -7.92
C LEU A 318 20.05 -7.69 -9.15
N SER A 319 20.49 -6.80 -10.06
CA SER A 319 21.29 -7.23 -11.22
C SER A 319 22.67 -7.76 -10.84
N SER A 320 23.27 -7.24 -9.76
CA SER A 320 24.56 -7.69 -9.25
C SER A 320 24.47 -9.06 -8.57
N THR A 321 23.39 -9.32 -7.82
CA THR A 321 23.11 -10.61 -7.16
C THR A 321 22.73 -11.70 -8.15
N CYS A 322 21.94 -11.37 -9.18
CA CYS A 322 21.62 -12.33 -10.25
C CYS A 322 22.85 -12.72 -11.07
N ARG A 323 23.84 -11.82 -11.25
CA ARG A 323 25.11 -12.16 -11.89
C ARG A 323 25.96 -13.10 -11.04
N THR A 324 25.99 -12.91 -9.73
CA THR A 324 26.78 -13.77 -8.82
C THR A 324 26.21 -15.17 -8.67
N ASN A 325 24.88 -15.33 -8.74
CA ASN A 325 24.23 -16.65 -8.73
C ASN A 325 24.14 -17.32 -10.13
N GLY A 326 24.51 -16.60 -11.19
CA GLY A 326 24.56 -17.13 -12.56
C GLY A 326 25.79 -18.00 -12.85
N ASP A 327 26.78 -18.01 -11.96
CA ASP A 327 28.00 -18.84 -12.04
C ASP A 327 27.92 -20.09 -11.13
N LEU A 328 26.74 -20.37 -10.57
CA LEU A 328 26.45 -21.56 -9.75
C LEU A 328 25.22 -22.30 -10.32
N SER A 329 25.33 -22.75 -11.57
CA SER A 329 24.44 -23.74 -12.17
C SER A 329 25.23 -24.95 -12.62
#